data_AF-A0A955A2R5-F1
#
_entry.id   AF-A0A955A2R5-F1
#
_cell.length_a   1.000
_cell.length_b   1.000
_cell.length_c   1.000
_cell.angle_alpha   90.00
_cell.angle_beta   90.00
_cell.angle_gamma   90.00
#
_symmetry.space_group_name_H-M   'P 1'
#
loop_
_entity.id
_entity.type
_entity.pdbx_description
1 polymer ?
#
loop_
_entity_poly.entity_id
_entity_poly.type
_entity_poly.pdbx_seq_one_letter_code
_entity_poly.pdbx_strand_id
1 'polypeptide(L)'
;MSEATTTIKCAGCGADVPDIVGPTHAYIGASPGCWKVYGDVLAREYGEYGYPECHRLTIDAYAAQHPGTPSRRSIQSVAGHLIALHVLFEQNVSAAEATRRIGAAVAQAESFHWLEPPSFADAMTVLDVAATADLETHQRVVRAWAESVWHAWSEHHETVKLWARM
;
A
#
# COMPACT_ATOMS: atom_id res chain seq x y z
N MET A 1 26.10 -15.15 19.54
CA MET A 1 26.30 -13.69 19.50
C MET A 1 25.35 -13.16 18.44
N SER A 2 24.25 -12.54 18.83
CA SER A 2 23.30 -11.96 17.86
C SER A 2 23.97 -10.74 17.24
N GLU A 3 24.22 -10.74 15.94
CA GLU A 3 24.55 -9.51 15.22
C GLU A 3 23.37 -8.55 15.42
N ALA A 4 23.64 -7.36 15.97
CA ALA A 4 22.63 -6.31 16.02
C ALA A 4 22.34 -5.91 14.57
N THR A 5 21.13 -6.19 14.09
CA THR A 5 20.71 -5.79 12.75
C THR A 5 20.57 -4.27 12.72
N THR A 6 21.44 -3.59 11.98
CA THR A 6 21.33 -2.14 11.74
C THR A 6 20.03 -1.83 11.01
N THR A 7 19.35 -0.76 11.41
CA THR A 7 18.09 -0.29 10.80
C THR A 7 18.20 1.14 10.30
N ILE A 8 17.43 1.48 9.26
CA ILE A 8 17.23 2.85 8.77
C ILE A 8 15.74 3.18 8.70
N LYS A 9 15.40 4.46 8.71
CA LYS A 9 14.05 4.94 8.40
C LYS A 9 13.73 4.73 6.92
N CYS A 10 12.61 4.07 6.63
CA CYS A 10 12.09 3.96 5.27
C CYS A 10 11.64 5.33 4.74
N ALA A 11 12.06 5.71 3.53
CA ALA A 11 11.70 7.00 2.94
C ALA A 11 10.19 7.16 2.65
N GLY A 12 9.46 6.06 2.46
CA GLY A 12 8.01 6.09 2.20
C GLY A 12 7.19 6.04 3.47
N CYS A 13 7.23 4.92 4.20
CA CYS A 13 6.38 4.70 5.38
C CYS A 13 6.97 5.19 6.72
N GLY A 14 8.24 5.57 6.79
CA GLY A 14 8.88 6.00 8.05
C GLY A 14 9.25 4.89 9.04
N ALA A 15 8.99 3.61 8.70
CA ALA A 15 9.35 2.46 9.54
C ALA A 15 10.87 2.28 9.69
N ASP A 16 11.33 1.77 10.84
CA ASP A 16 12.71 1.30 11.02
C ASP A 16 12.89 -0.07 10.36
N VAL A 17 13.46 -0.09 9.16
CA VAL A 17 13.65 -1.29 8.34
C VAL A 17 15.12 -1.69 8.27
N PRO A 18 15.46 -2.94 7.91
CA PRO A 18 16.84 -3.36 7.80
C PRO A 18 17.67 -2.45 6.88
N ASP A 19 18.84 -2.05 7.36
CA ASP A 19 19.82 -1.29 6.58
C ASP A 19 20.58 -2.23 5.64
N ILE A 20 20.04 -2.43 4.45
CA ILE A 20 20.59 -3.36 3.46
C ILE A 20 20.71 -2.69 2.10
N VAL A 21 21.69 -3.15 1.33
CA VAL A 21 21.74 -2.92 -0.12
C VAL A 21 20.88 -3.97 -0.79
N GLY A 22 20.05 -3.58 -1.75
CA GLY A 22 19.16 -4.50 -2.43
C GLY A 22 18.29 -3.84 -3.49
N PRO A 23 17.43 -4.63 -4.15
CA PRO A 23 16.51 -4.11 -5.14
C PRO A 23 15.49 -3.16 -4.49
N THR A 24 15.11 -2.14 -5.24
CA THR A 24 13.91 -1.34 -5.01
C THR A 24 13.02 -1.42 -6.24
N HIS A 25 11.81 -0.90 -6.14
CA HIS A 25 10.90 -0.80 -7.27
C HIS A 25 10.96 0.60 -7.88
N ALA A 26 10.94 0.69 -9.21
CA ALA A 26 11.33 1.88 -9.97
C ALA A 26 10.52 3.16 -9.69
N TYR A 27 9.32 3.04 -9.11
CA TYR A 27 8.43 4.17 -8.80
C TYR A 27 7.69 4.00 -7.47
N ILE A 28 8.08 3.03 -6.65
CA ILE A 28 7.56 2.90 -5.27
C ILE A 28 8.67 3.40 -4.34
N GLY A 29 8.36 4.41 -3.54
CA GLY A 29 9.30 5.15 -2.69
C GLY A 29 9.76 4.41 -1.43
N ALA A 30 10.07 3.12 -1.54
CA ALA A 30 10.50 2.29 -0.43
C ALA A 30 12.01 2.15 -0.36
N SER A 31 12.56 2.14 0.86
CA SER A 31 13.94 1.72 1.09
C SER A 31 14.11 0.21 0.79
N PRO A 32 15.32 -0.27 0.42
CA PRO A 32 15.54 -1.68 0.09
C PRO A 32 15.09 -2.66 1.18
N GLY A 33 15.32 -2.32 2.46
CA GLY A 33 14.84 -3.12 3.60
C GLY A 33 13.32 -3.24 3.65
N CYS A 34 12.59 -2.14 3.42
CA CYS A 34 11.13 -2.15 3.40
C CYS A 34 10.60 -2.97 2.22
N TRP A 35 11.21 -2.82 1.04
CA TRP A 35 10.87 -3.62 -0.14
C TRP A 35 11.11 -5.12 0.09
N LYS A 36 12.20 -5.48 0.78
CA LYS A 36 12.45 -6.87 1.17
C LYS A 36 11.34 -7.41 2.09
N VAL A 37 10.99 -6.68 3.15
CA VAL A 37 9.94 -7.11 4.09
C VAL A 37 8.61 -7.30 3.35
N TYR A 38 8.26 -6.37 2.48
CA TYR A 38 7.07 -6.50 1.62
C TYR A 38 7.13 -7.73 0.73
N GLY A 39 8.28 -8.03 0.12
CA GLY A 39 8.49 -9.25 -0.65
C GLY A 39 8.30 -10.53 0.20
N ASP A 40 8.77 -10.53 1.44
CA ASP A 40 8.60 -11.66 2.37
C ASP A 40 7.11 -11.84 2.76
N VAL A 41 6.37 -10.74 2.94
CA VAL A 41 4.90 -10.76 3.14
C VAL A 41 4.20 -11.36 1.93
N LEU A 42 4.49 -10.89 0.71
CA LEU A 42 3.88 -11.42 -0.52
C LEU A 42 4.22 -12.90 -0.72
N ALA A 43 5.45 -13.33 -0.40
CA ALA A 43 5.85 -14.73 -0.50
C ALA A 43 5.01 -15.63 0.42
N ARG A 44 4.69 -15.18 1.65
CA ARG A 44 3.78 -15.89 2.56
C ARG A 44 2.37 -15.94 2.02
N GLU A 45 1.86 -14.82 1.49
CA GLU A 45 0.54 -14.75 0.88
C GLU A 45 0.38 -15.71 -0.30
N TYR A 46 1.35 -15.77 -1.23
CA TYR A 46 1.30 -16.71 -2.37
C TYR A 46 1.56 -18.16 -1.99
N GLY A 47 2.39 -18.41 -0.97
CA GLY A 47 2.82 -19.73 -0.55
C GLY A 47 1.96 -20.29 0.58
N GLU A 48 2.33 -19.94 1.81
CA GLU A 48 1.73 -20.46 3.05
C GLU A 48 0.22 -20.25 3.12
N TYR A 49 -0.27 -19.10 2.65
CA TYR A 49 -1.67 -18.69 2.77
C TYR A 49 -2.50 -18.90 1.51
N GLY A 50 -1.90 -19.33 0.41
CA GLY A 50 -2.62 -19.74 -0.80
C GLY A 50 -3.45 -18.63 -1.46
N TYR A 51 -2.90 -17.41 -1.54
CA TYR A 51 -3.53 -16.22 -2.13
C TYR A 51 -4.78 -15.76 -1.36
N PRO A 52 -4.61 -15.22 -0.14
CA PRO A 52 -5.73 -14.85 0.72
C PRO A 52 -6.52 -13.66 0.16
N GLU A 53 -7.78 -13.54 0.56
CA GLU A 53 -8.68 -12.45 0.13
C GLU A 53 -8.11 -11.04 0.42
N CYS A 54 -7.28 -10.90 1.45
CA CYS A 54 -6.65 -9.64 1.83
C CYS A 54 -5.49 -9.21 0.93
N HIS A 55 -4.98 -10.08 0.06
CA HIS A 55 -3.79 -9.82 -0.77
C HIS A 55 -3.89 -8.51 -1.56
N ARG A 56 -5.09 -8.17 -2.05
CA ARG A 56 -5.32 -6.90 -2.73
C ARG A 56 -5.06 -5.69 -1.82
N LEU A 57 -5.56 -5.73 -0.58
CA LEU A 57 -5.33 -4.67 0.40
C LEU A 57 -3.84 -4.54 0.75
N THR A 58 -3.10 -5.64 0.79
CA THR A 58 -1.64 -5.64 0.98
C THR A 58 -0.94 -4.82 -0.11
N ILE A 59 -1.31 -5.05 -1.38
CA ILE A 59 -0.75 -4.31 -2.52
C ILE A 59 -1.17 -2.83 -2.48
N ASP A 60 -2.46 -2.57 -2.31
CA ASP A 60 -3.02 -1.22 -2.38
C ASP A 60 -2.48 -0.33 -1.23
N ALA A 61 -2.40 -0.86 -0.01
CA ALA A 61 -1.82 -0.17 1.14
C ALA A 61 -0.33 0.11 0.95
N TYR A 62 0.44 -0.88 0.49
CA TYR A 62 1.88 -0.71 0.32
C TYR A 62 2.20 0.38 -0.70
N ALA A 63 1.54 0.35 -1.86
CA ALA A 63 1.79 1.33 -2.91
C ALA A 63 1.32 2.74 -2.53
N ALA A 64 0.16 2.87 -1.88
CA ALA A 64 -0.34 4.18 -1.40
C ALA A 64 0.50 4.76 -0.24
N GLN A 65 1.17 3.92 0.56
CA GLN A 65 2.08 4.35 1.62
C GLN A 65 3.50 4.66 1.10
N HIS A 66 3.82 4.29 -0.14
CA HIS A 66 5.15 4.49 -0.74
C HIS A 66 5.06 5.18 -2.11
N PRO A 67 4.53 6.42 -2.17
CA PRO A 67 4.18 7.11 -3.42
C PRO A 67 5.36 7.47 -4.34
N GLY A 68 6.60 7.33 -3.87
CA GLY A 68 7.79 7.64 -4.68
C GLY A 68 7.99 9.13 -4.86
N THR A 69 8.39 9.55 -6.06
CA THR A 69 8.58 10.96 -6.44
C THR A 69 7.61 11.36 -7.56
N PRO A 70 7.31 12.67 -7.74
CA PRO A 70 6.43 13.13 -8.81
C PRO A 70 6.86 12.62 -10.20
N SER A 71 6.05 11.73 -10.77
CA SER A 71 6.23 11.19 -12.12
C SER A 71 4.90 10.62 -12.61
N ARG A 72 4.71 10.50 -13.94
CA ARG A 72 3.49 9.89 -14.49
C ARG A 72 3.21 8.51 -13.90
N ARG A 73 4.23 7.67 -13.73
CA ARG A 73 4.07 6.31 -13.18
C ARG A 73 3.66 6.33 -11.71
N SER A 74 4.30 7.17 -10.91
CA SER A 74 3.97 7.33 -9.49
C SER A 74 2.54 7.85 -9.31
N ILE A 75 2.16 8.89 -10.07
CA ILE A 75 0.81 9.48 -10.05
C ILE A 75 -0.24 8.43 -10.36
N GLN A 76 -0.04 7.67 -11.45
CA GLN A 76 -1.00 6.65 -11.88
C GLN A 76 -1.11 5.50 -10.88
N SER A 77 0.02 5.06 -10.32
CA SER A 77 0.03 4.01 -9.29
C SER A 77 -0.73 4.46 -8.05
N VAL A 78 -0.35 5.60 -7.46
CA VAL A 78 -0.97 6.12 -6.23
C VAL A 78 -2.46 6.38 -6.44
N ALA A 79 -2.85 7.04 -7.54
CA ALA A 79 -4.26 7.29 -7.84
C ALA A 79 -5.07 5.99 -7.94
N GLY A 80 -4.57 4.99 -8.67
CA GLY A 80 -5.26 3.70 -8.81
C GLY A 80 -5.44 2.97 -7.47
N HIS A 81 -4.40 2.95 -6.64
CA HIS A 81 -4.46 2.30 -5.32
C HIS A 81 -5.35 3.07 -4.34
N LEU A 82 -5.34 4.41 -4.35
CA LEU A 82 -6.26 5.20 -3.52
C LEU A 82 -7.72 5.03 -3.94
N ILE A 83 -8.01 4.98 -5.24
CA ILE A 83 -9.36 4.66 -5.74
C ILE A 83 -9.78 3.26 -5.27
N ALA A 84 -8.88 2.29 -5.31
CA ALA A 84 -9.16 0.95 -4.81
C ALA A 84 -9.48 0.94 -3.30
N LEU A 85 -8.68 1.61 -2.48
CA LEU A 85 -8.93 1.73 -1.04
C LEU A 85 -10.26 2.45 -0.74
N HIS A 86 -10.55 3.55 -1.44
CA HIS A 86 -11.84 4.23 -1.34
C HIS A 86 -13.01 3.30 -1.62
N VAL A 87 -12.95 2.57 -2.75
CA VAL A 87 -14.02 1.66 -3.16
C VAL A 87 -14.17 0.51 -2.16
N LEU A 88 -13.08 -0.04 -1.61
CA LEU A 88 -13.13 -1.18 -0.69
C LEU A 88 -13.60 -0.80 0.73
N PHE A 89 -13.33 0.42 1.21
CA PHE A 89 -13.69 0.84 2.56
C PHE A 89 -14.97 1.66 2.65
N GLU A 90 -15.28 2.48 1.64
CA GLU A 90 -16.42 3.40 1.71
C GLU A 90 -17.61 2.94 0.87
N GLN A 91 -17.39 2.02 -0.07
CA GLN A 91 -18.44 1.55 -0.95
C GLN A 91 -18.75 0.08 -0.65
N ASN A 92 -19.95 -0.19 -0.14
CA ASN A 92 -20.45 -1.55 0.12
C ASN A 92 -20.81 -2.25 -1.20
N VAL A 93 -19.83 -2.45 -2.07
CA VAL A 93 -19.97 -3.03 -3.42
C VAL A 93 -19.33 -4.41 -3.48
N SER A 94 -19.84 -5.27 -4.38
CA SER A 94 -19.20 -6.57 -4.63
C SER A 94 -17.76 -6.42 -5.15
N ALA A 95 -16.88 -7.39 -4.87
CA ALA A 95 -15.51 -7.39 -5.38
C ALA A 95 -15.42 -7.27 -6.91
N ALA A 96 -16.37 -7.87 -7.63
CA ALA A 96 -16.47 -7.76 -9.08
C ALA A 96 -16.80 -6.32 -9.53
N GLU A 97 -17.70 -5.64 -8.84
CA GLU A 97 -18.02 -4.23 -9.11
C GLU A 97 -16.86 -3.31 -8.74
N ALA A 98 -16.20 -3.56 -7.60
CA ALA A 98 -15.01 -2.82 -7.21
C ALA A 98 -13.92 -2.91 -8.28
N THR A 99 -13.64 -4.11 -8.76
CA THR A 99 -12.66 -4.36 -9.83
C THR A 99 -13.02 -3.60 -11.11
N ARG A 100 -14.29 -3.60 -11.52
CA ARG A 100 -14.75 -2.84 -12.69
C ARG A 100 -14.56 -1.34 -12.52
N ARG A 101 -14.97 -0.77 -11.39
CA ARG A 101 -14.85 0.68 -11.12
C ARG A 101 -13.40 1.14 -11.10
N ILE A 102 -12.54 0.38 -10.43
CA ILE A 102 -11.10 0.67 -10.39
C ILE A 102 -10.52 0.62 -11.81
N GLY A 103 -10.88 -0.40 -12.60
CA GLY A 103 -10.44 -0.49 -13.99
C GLY A 103 -10.90 0.66 -14.87
N ALA A 104 -12.16 1.09 -14.74
CA ALA A 104 -12.72 2.21 -15.48
C ALA A 104 -12.04 3.54 -15.12
N ALA A 105 -11.83 3.81 -13.83
CA ALA A 105 -11.18 5.03 -13.39
C ALA A 105 -9.71 5.08 -13.82
N VAL A 106 -8.97 3.97 -13.69
CA VAL A 106 -7.56 3.89 -14.12
C VAL A 106 -7.41 4.00 -15.64
N ALA A 107 -8.44 3.66 -16.44
CA ALA A 107 -8.42 3.91 -17.87
C ALA A 107 -8.42 5.41 -18.22
N GLN A 108 -8.87 6.28 -17.32
CA GLN A 108 -8.87 7.74 -17.47
C GLN A 108 -7.62 8.40 -16.85
N ALA A 109 -6.48 7.72 -16.94
CA ALA A 109 -5.24 8.07 -16.25
C ALA A 109 -4.68 9.48 -16.54
N GLU A 110 -5.20 10.17 -17.56
CA GLU A 110 -4.81 11.55 -17.91
C GLU A 110 -5.40 12.59 -16.95
N SER A 111 -6.46 12.24 -16.20
CA SER A 111 -7.10 13.13 -15.23
C SER A 111 -6.42 13.15 -13.85
N PHE A 112 -5.45 12.25 -13.62
CA PHE A 112 -4.75 12.15 -12.35
C PHE A 112 -3.59 13.15 -12.28
N HIS A 113 -3.41 13.74 -11.10
CA HIS A 113 -2.31 14.66 -10.80
C HIS A 113 -1.60 14.24 -9.51
N TRP A 114 -0.41 14.78 -9.28
CA TRP A 114 0.34 14.51 -8.06
C TRP A 114 -0.42 15.04 -6.85
N LEU A 115 -0.66 14.16 -5.88
CA LEU A 115 -1.14 14.51 -4.56
C LEU A 115 0.06 14.51 -3.64
N GLU A 116 0.23 15.60 -2.88
CA GLU A 116 1.30 15.65 -1.90
C GLU A 116 1.04 14.60 -0.81
N PRO A 117 1.96 13.64 -0.58
CA PRO A 117 1.74 12.57 0.38
C PRO A 117 1.53 13.11 1.80
N PRO A 118 0.61 12.51 2.57
CA PRO A 118 0.49 12.82 3.99
C PRO A 118 1.70 12.28 4.76
N SER A 119 1.81 12.69 6.03
CA SER A 119 2.68 11.99 6.97
C SER A 119 2.09 10.63 7.31
N PHE A 120 2.92 9.58 7.31
CA PHE A 120 2.54 8.23 7.75
C PHE A 120 3.04 7.89 9.16
N ALA A 121 3.52 8.87 9.93
CA ALA A 121 4.13 8.64 11.24
C ALA A 121 3.22 7.89 12.23
N ASP A 122 1.91 8.09 12.14
CA ASP A 122 0.89 7.46 13.00
C ASP A 122 0.15 6.29 12.31
N ALA A 123 0.52 5.96 11.07
CA ALA A 123 -0.08 4.85 10.34
C ALA A 123 0.63 3.53 10.68
N MET A 124 -0.09 2.41 10.60
CA MET A 124 0.54 1.09 10.61
C MET A 124 1.44 0.94 9.38
N THR A 125 2.36 -0.02 9.42
CA THR A 125 3.32 -0.26 8.35
C THR A 125 3.36 -1.74 7.97
N VAL A 126 4.09 -2.06 6.90
CA VAL A 126 4.32 -3.45 6.49
C VAL A 126 4.99 -4.30 7.58
N LEU A 127 5.68 -3.68 8.56
CA LEU A 127 6.28 -4.41 9.69
C LEU A 127 5.21 -5.03 10.60
N ASP A 128 4.07 -4.36 10.79
CA ASP A 128 2.97 -4.89 11.59
C ASP A 128 2.39 -6.16 10.95
N VAL A 129 2.25 -6.15 9.63
CA VAL A 129 1.82 -7.32 8.84
C VAL A 129 2.86 -8.43 8.90
N ALA A 130 4.14 -8.11 8.74
CA ALA A 130 5.22 -9.09 8.78
C ALA A 130 5.32 -9.83 10.13
N ALA A 131 4.97 -9.17 11.23
CA ALA A 131 4.98 -9.73 12.58
C ALA A 131 3.86 -10.74 12.86
N THR A 132 2.89 -10.91 11.95
CA THR A 132 1.77 -11.83 12.14
C THR A 132 2.20 -13.30 12.01
N ALA A 133 1.61 -14.18 12.83
CA ALA A 133 1.99 -15.59 12.92
C ALA A 133 1.07 -16.54 12.13
N ASP A 134 -0.18 -16.15 11.88
CA ASP A 134 -1.22 -16.98 11.28
C ASP A 134 -2.09 -16.17 10.31
N LEU A 135 -2.81 -16.88 9.43
CA LEU A 135 -3.62 -16.28 8.36
C LEU A 135 -4.75 -15.39 8.91
N GLU A 136 -5.44 -15.80 9.97
CA GLU A 136 -6.56 -15.02 10.52
C GLU A 136 -6.08 -13.66 11.04
N THR A 137 -4.99 -13.68 11.82
CA THR A 137 -4.33 -12.47 12.31
C THR A 137 -3.77 -11.64 11.17
N HIS A 138 -3.16 -12.27 10.16
CA HIS A 138 -2.65 -11.61 8.97
C HIS A 138 -3.73 -10.81 8.23
N GLN A 139 -4.87 -11.45 7.93
CA GLN A 139 -6.00 -10.78 7.24
C GLN A 139 -6.53 -9.58 8.03
N ARG A 140 -6.65 -9.72 9.35
CA ARG A 140 -7.10 -8.63 10.23
C ARG A 140 -6.11 -7.46 10.23
N VAL A 141 -4.82 -7.74 10.34
CA VAL A 141 -3.77 -6.70 10.40
C VAL A 141 -3.58 -6.03 9.04
N VAL A 142 -3.64 -6.76 7.93
CA VAL A 142 -3.63 -6.19 6.58
C VAL A 142 -4.79 -5.21 6.38
N ARG A 143 -6.00 -5.60 6.82
CA ARG A 143 -7.16 -4.70 6.76
C ARG A 143 -6.94 -3.43 7.58
N ALA A 144 -6.51 -3.57 8.83
CA ALA A 144 -6.25 -2.43 9.71
C ALA A 144 -5.14 -1.52 9.15
N TRP A 145 -4.10 -2.09 8.56
CA TRP A 145 -3.05 -1.34 7.90
C TRP A 145 -3.57 -0.54 6.71
N ALA A 146 -4.32 -1.18 5.82
CA ALA A 146 -4.95 -0.53 4.68
C ALA A 146 -5.93 0.59 5.10
N GLU A 147 -6.71 0.39 6.16
CA GLU A 147 -7.57 1.42 6.75
C GLU A 147 -6.75 2.61 7.28
N SER A 148 -5.65 2.35 8.00
CA SER A 148 -4.79 3.41 8.52
C SER A 148 -4.12 4.22 7.40
N VAL A 149 -3.70 3.57 6.32
CA VAL A 149 -3.14 4.24 5.13
C VAL A 149 -4.22 5.07 4.45
N TRP A 150 -5.43 4.51 4.23
CA TRP A 150 -6.54 5.28 3.68
C TRP A 150 -6.86 6.51 4.53
N HIS A 151 -6.90 6.37 5.86
CA HIS A 151 -7.15 7.48 6.77
C HIS A 151 -6.06 8.57 6.72
N ALA A 152 -4.78 8.19 6.60
CA ALA A 152 -3.69 9.15 6.43
C ALA A 152 -3.90 10.04 5.21
N TRP A 153 -4.50 9.51 4.13
CA TRP A 153 -4.84 10.25 2.91
C TRP A 153 -6.11 11.12 3.01
N SER A 154 -6.67 11.34 4.20
CA SER A 154 -7.95 12.04 4.42
C SER A 154 -8.07 13.41 3.76
N GLU A 155 -7.00 14.21 3.73
CA GLU A 155 -7.00 15.52 3.07
C GLU A 155 -7.30 15.44 1.56
N HIS A 156 -7.05 14.29 0.94
CA HIS A 156 -7.22 14.05 -0.50
C HIS A 156 -8.44 13.19 -0.83
N HIS A 157 -9.25 12.77 0.15
CA HIS A 157 -10.38 11.87 -0.07
C HIS A 157 -11.38 12.41 -1.09
N GLU A 158 -11.68 13.70 -1.08
CA GLU A 158 -12.61 14.29 -2.05
C GLU A 158 -12.08 14.21 -3.48
N THR A 159 -10.78 14.42 -3.69
CA THR A 159 -10.14 14.24 -4.99
C THR A 159 -10.23 12.79 -5.45
N VAL A 160 -9.94 11.82 -4.58
CA VAL A 160 -10.03 10.39 -4.89
C VAL A 160 -11.47 9.98 -5.20
N LYS A 161 -12.46 10.49 -4.46
CA LYS A 161 -13.89 10.27 -4.73
C LYS A 161 -14.33 10.79 -6.09
N LEU A 162 -13.82 11.97 -6.49
CA LEU A 162 -14.07 12.51 -7.83
C LEU A 162 -13.48 11.58 -8.89
N TRP A 163 -12.24 11.13 -8.71
CA TRP A 163 -11.62 10.20 -9.64
C TRP A 163 -12.36 8.86 -9.77
N ALA A 164 -12.86 8.32 -8.66
CA ALA A 164 -13.59 7.05 -8.65
C ALA A 164 -14.96 7.11 -9.36
N ARG A 165 -15.46 8.30 -9.71
CA ARG A 165 -16.75 8.51 -10.38
C ARG A 165 -16.62 8.80 -11.89
N MET A 166 -15.39 8.99 -12.37
CA MET A 166 -15.11 9.25 -13.79
C MET A 166 -15.30 7.97 -14.60
#